data_AF-A0A6I5NL06-F1
#
_entry.id   AF-A0A6I5NL06-F1
#
_cell.length_a   1.000
_cell.length_b   1.000
_cell.length_c   1.000
_cell.angle_alpha   90.00
_cell.angle_beta   90.00
_cell.angle_gamma   90.00
#
_symmetry.space_group_name_H-M   'P 1'
#
loop_
_entity.id
_entity.type
_entity.pdbx_description
1 polymer ?
#
loop_
_entity_poly.entity_id
_entity_poly.type
_entity_poly.pdbx_seq_one_letter_code
_entity_poly.pdbx_strand_id
1 'polypeptide(L)'
;MAQPTTTPNPLELGRGKRPKLNNQTVSMRLSQSTREALELIAESYGCLYGGKPWIAGLLDKIGSGQLTVVPTPPKLPAKAAHFQSEDAKATHFDPKEAVKHQISQRHSNHHRSKR
;
A
#
# COMPACT_ATOMS: atom_id res chain seq x y z
N MET A 1 -60.00 -3.89 -52.36
CA MET A 1 -60.20 -3.71 -50.90
C MET A 1 -58.82 -3.68 -50.26
N ALA A 2 -58.22 -2.50 -50.08
CA ALA A 2 -56.89 -2.37 -49.48
C ALA A 2 -57.03 -2.31 -47.94
N GLN A 3 -56.27 -3.15 -47.23
CA GLN A 3 -56.26 -3.15 -45.76
C GLN A 3 -55.37 -1.99 -45.22
N PRO A 4 -55.77 -1.32 -44.13
CA PRO A 4 -54.96 -0.28 -43.52
C PRO A 4 -53.78 -0.90 -42.75
N THR A 5 -52.55 -0.58 -43.15
CA THR A 5 -51.35 -0.93 -42.38
C THR A 5 -51.17 0.08 -41.27
N THR A 6 -51.52 -0.30 -40.04
CA THR A 6 -51.21 0.46 -38.82
C THR A 6 -49.69 0.43 -38.62
N THR A 7 -49.00 1.50 -38.99
CA THR A 7 -47.58 1.68 -38.67
C THR A 7 -47.43 1.88 -37.16
N PRO A 8 -46.67 1.04 -36.45
CA PRO A 8 -46.50 1.19 -35.00
C PRO A 8 -45.70 2.46 -34.69
N ASN A 9 -46.16 3.18 -33.67
CA ASN A 9 -45.61 4.47 -33.24
C ASN A 9 -44.20 4.24 -32.65
N PRO A 10 -43.12 4.86 -33.19
CA PRO A 10 -41.75 4.62 -32.73
C PRO A 10 -41.48 5.09 -31.29
N LEU A 11 -42.46 5.74 -30.65
CA LEU A 11 -42.42 6.17 -29.24
C LEU A 11 -42.63 5.02 -28.24
N GLU A 12 -43.20 3.87 -28.65
CA GLU A 12 -43.40 2.70 -27.76
C GLU A 12 -42.14 1.83 -27.62
N LEU A 13 -41.15 2.01 -28.50
CA LEU A 13 -39.84 1.36 -28.42
C LEU A 13 -38.97 2.13 -27.43
N GLY A 14 -39.29 1.99 -26.14
CA GLY A 14 -38.58 2.55 -24.98
C GLY A 14 -37.12 2.08 -24.84
N ARG A 15 -36.29 2.34 -25.85
CA ARG A 15 -34.84 2.29 -25.75
C ARG A 15 -34.35 3.71 -25.60
N GLY A 16 -34.44 4.22 -24.38
CA GLY A 16 -33.69 5.41 -23.97
C GLY A 16 -32.25 5.22 -24.42
N LYS A 17 -31.78 6.07 -25.35
CA LYS A 17 -30.41 6.05 -25.83
C LYS A 17 -29.53 6.15 -24.59
N ARG A 18 -28.80 5.08 -24.24
CA ARG A 18 -27.80 5.15 -23.17
C ARG A 18 -26.89 6.32 -23.53
N PRO A 19 -26.68 7.29 -22.62
CA PRO A 19 -25.81 8.41 -22.88
C PRO A 19 -24.45 7.85 -23.30
N LYS A 20 -23.97 8.31 -24.45
CA LYS A 20 -22.71 7.85 -25.02
C LYS A 20 -21.61 8.43 -24.14
N LEU A 21 -21.03 7.61 -23.26
CA LEU A 21 -19.83 8.01 -22.52
C LEU A 21 -18.73 8.25 -23.56
N ASN A 22 -18.31 9.51 -23.72
CA ASN A 22 -17.19 9.90 -24.56
C ASN A 22 -15.87 9.55 -23.84
N ASN A 23 -15.62 8.25 -23.64
CA ASN A 23 -14.37 7.79 -23.06
C ASN A 23 -13.29 7.90 -24.12
N GLN A 24 -12.30 8.78 -23.90
CA GLN A 24 -11.09 8.78 -24.70
C GLN A 24 -10.24 7.58 -24.32
N THR A 25 -10.08 6.63 -25.24
CA THR A 25 -9.20 5.48 -25.03
C THR A 25 -7.80 5.85 -25.48
N VAL A 26 -6.85 5.84 -24.54
CA VAL A 26 -5.43 6.02 -24.83
C VAL A 26 -4.76 4.64 -24.81
N SER A 27 -4.10 4.28 -25.92
CA SER A 27 -3.29 3.07 -26.00
C SER A 27 -1.86 3.39 -25.58
N MET A 28 -1.30 2.62 -24.65
CA MET A 28 0.07 2.79 -24.16
C MET A 28 0.81 1.45 -24.27
N ARG A 29 2.04 1.49 -24.79
CA ARG A 29 2.93 0.34 -24.83
C ARG A 29 3.83 0.36 -23.59
N LEU A 30 3.80 -0.72 -22.81
CA LEU A 30 4.62 -0.91 -21.62
C LEU A 30 5.46 -2.18 -21.79
N SER A 31 6.63 -2.22 -21.14
CA SER A 31 7.33 -3.49 -20.95
C SER A 31 6.52 -4.38 -20.00
N GLN A 32 6.74 -5.70 -20.10
CA GLN A 32 6.05 -6.67 -19.25
C GLN A 32 6.36 -6.42 -17.76
N SER A 33 7.62 -6.13 -17.41
CA SER A 33 8.03 -5.86 -16.04
C SER A 33 7.36 -4.61 -15.43
N THR A 34 7.25 -3.53 -16.22
CA THR A 34 6.56 -2.32 -15.76
C THR A 34 5.07 -2.56 -15.60
N ARG A 35 4.46 -3.33 -16.50
CA ARG A 35 3.05 -3.70 -16.40
C ARG A 35 2.77 -4.48 -15.13
N GLU A 36 3.55 -5.51 -14.85
CA GLU A 36 3.41 -6.34 -13.64
C GLU A 36 3.57 -5.51 -12.37
N ALA A 37 4.55 -4.60 -12.34
CA ALA A 37 4.74 -3.69 -11.21
C ALA A 37 3.51 -2.79 -10.98
N LEU A 38 2.92 -2.25 -12.05
CA LEU A 38 1.70 -1.43 -11.97
C LEU A 38 0.47 -2.25 -11.57
N GLU A 39 0.35 -3.50 -12.02
CA GLU A 39 -0.73 -4.39 -11.61
C GLU A 39 -0.64 -4.72 -10.12
N LEU A 40 0.56 -4.97 -9.59
CA LEU A 40 0.78 -5.21 -8.16
C LEU A 40 0.44 -3.97 -7.31
N ILE A 41 0.81 -2.78 -7.78
CA ILE A 41 0.42 -1.52 -7.13
C ILE A 41 -1.11 -1.34 -7.21
N ALA A 42 -1.73 -1.59 -8.36
CA ALA A 42 -3.17 -1.47 -8.50
C ALA A 42 -3.91 -2.39 -7.52
N GLU A 43 -3.44 -3.63 -7.35
CA GLU A 43 -3.97 -4.59 -6.39
C GLU A 43 -3.85 -4.09 -4.94
N SER A 44 -2.69 -3.57 -4.53
CA SER A 44 -2.48 -3.10 -3.16
C SER A 44 -3.38 -1.91 -2.78
N TYR A 45 -3.78 -1.09 -3.76
CA TYR A 45 -4.74 0.01 -3.58
C TYR A 45 -6.19 -0.37 -3.93
N GLY A 46 -6.49 -1.66 -4.08
CA GLY A 46 -7.84 -2.17 -4.34
C GLY A 46 -8.44 -1.72 -5.68
N CYS A 47 -7.60 -1.39 -6.66
CA CYS A 47 -8.02 -0.98 -7.99
C CYS A 47 -8.25 -2.21 -8.86
N LEU A 48 -9.45 -2.80 -8.76
CA LEU A 48 -9.81 -4.03 -9.44
C LEU A 48 -10.94 -3.81 -10.45
N TYR A 49 -10.91 -4.54 -11.56
CA TYR A 49 -11.99 -4.61 -12.54
C TYR A 49 -12.26 -6.07 -12.88
N GLY A 50 -13.47 -6.56 -12.60
CA GLY A 50 -13.82 -7.97 -12.77
C GLY A 50 -12.93 -8.93 -11.96
N GLY A 51 -12.48 -8.51 -10.77
CA GLY A 51 -11.61 -9.29 -9.89
C GLY A 51 -10.14 -9.33 -10.29
N LYS A 52 -9.72 -8.57 -11.31
CA LYS A 52 -8.32 -8.47 -11.74
C LYS A 52 -7.76 -7.08 -11.50
N PRO A 53 -6.46 -6.93 -11.25
CA PRO A 53 -5.81 -5.62 -11.14
C PRO A 53 -6.06 -4.77 -12.39
N TRP A 54 -6.43 -3.51 -12.19
CA TRP A 54 -6.83 -2.62 -13.26
C TRP A 54 -6.04 -1.31 -13.23
N ILE A 55 -5.05 -1.23 -14.12
CA ILE A 55 -4.12 -0.09 -14.21
C ILE A 55 -4.86 1.23 -14.48
N ALA A 56 -5.90 1.24 -15.31
CA ALA A 56 -6.63 2.48 -15.59
C ALA A 56 -7.36 3.01 -14.34
N GLY A 57 -7.86 2.14 -13.46
CA GLY A 57 -8.43 2.55 -12.17
C GLY A 57 -7.38 3.14 -11.23
N LEU A 58 -6.15 2.62 -11.24
CA LEU A 58 -5.03 3.22 -10.52
C LEU A 58 -4.72 4.64 -11.04
N LEU A 59 -4.64 4.80 -12.37
CA LEU A 59 -4.40 6.10 -13.00
C LEU A 59 -5.54 7.09 -12.73
N ASP A 60 -6.78 6.63 -12.69
CA ASP A 60 -7.95 7.45 -12.37
C ASP A 60 -7.91 7.98 -10.93
N LYS A 61 -7.51 7.14 -9.97
CA LYS A 61 -7.28 7.57 -8.58
C LYS A 61 -6.15 8.60 -8.46
N ILE A 62 -5.11 8.48 -9.28
CA ILE A 62 -4.04 9.48 -9.35
C ILE A 62 -4.56 10.78 -9.96
N GLY A 63 -5.26 10.72 -11.09
CA GLY A 63 -5.80 11.88 -11.79
C GLY A 63 -6.87 12.64 -11.00
N SER A 64 -7.65 11.93 -10.18
CA SER A 64 -8.63 12.52 -9.26
C SER A 64 -8.05 13.05 -7.95
N GLY A 65 -6.75 12.83 -7.70
CA GLY A 65 -6.06 13.27 -6.48
C GLY A 65 -6.33 12.40 -5.24
N GLN A 66 -6.98 11.25 -5.39
CA GLN A 66 -7.15 10.27 -4.31
C GLN A 66 -5.85 9.55 -3.96
N LEU A 67 -4.94 9.42 -4.93
CA LEU A 67 -3.60 8.90 -4.75
C LEU A 67 -2.57 9.93 -5.20
N THR A 68 -1.55 10.15 -4.37
CA THR A 68 -0.43 11.04 -4.69
C THR A 68 0.81 10.22 -4.96
N VAL A 69 1.47 10.47 -6.09
CA VAL A 69 2.76 9.87 -6.42
C VAL A 69 3.85 10.76 -5.86
N VAL A 70 4.67 10.21 -4.96
CA VAL A 70 5.84 10.90 -4.42
C VAL A 70 7.11 10.35 -5.06
N PRO A 71 8.11 11.19 -5.34
CA PRO A 71 9.38 10.72 -5.85
C PRO A 71 10.06 9.83 -4.81
N THR A 72 10.50 8.65 -5.24
CA THR A 72 11.29 7.77 -4.39
C THR A 72 12.61 8.46 -4.03
N PRO A 73 13.07 8.39 -2.77
CA PRO A 73 14.39 8.89 -2.42
C PRO A 73 15.46 8.25 -3.30
N PRO A 74 16.53 8.99 -3.65
CA PRO A 74 17.61 8.45 -4.47
C PRO A 74 18.17 7.21 -3.80
N LYS A 75 18.35 6.13 -4.58
CA LYS A 75 18.98 4.91 -4.08
C LYS A 75 20.38 5.27 -3.60
N LEU A 76 20.60 5.21 -2.29
CA LEU A 76 21.95 5.30 -1.76
C LEU A 76 22.77 4.14 -2.36
N PRO A 77 24.01 4.39 -2.80
CA PRO A 77 24.88 3.30 -3.21
C PRO A 77 24.97 2.33 -2.03
N ALA A 78 24.82 1.03 -2.32
CA ALA A 78 24.73 -0.05 -1.32
C ALA A 78 25.93 -0.16 -0.35
N LYS A 79 26.93 0.73 -0.44
CA LYS A 79 28.14 0.77 0.38
C LYS A 79 28.00 1.48 1.73
N ALA A 80 26.89 2.15 2.03
CA ALA A 80 26.77 2.94 3.27
C ALA A 80 25.89 2.31 4.37
N ALA A 81 25.38 1.09 4.20
CA ALA A 81 24.55 0.42 5.21
C ALA A 81 25.33 -0.54 6.14
N HIS A 82 26.65 -0.36 6.28
CA HIS A 82 27.36 -0.85 7.46
C HIS A 82 27.17 0.15 8.61
N PHE A 83 25.92 0.33 9.05
CA PHE A 83 25.70 0.81 10.39
C PHE A 83 26.02 -0.39 11.29
N GLN A 84 27.20 -0.37 11.91
CA GLN A 84 27.64 -1.42 12.83
C GLN A 84 26.61 -1.54 13.95
N SER A 85 25.70 -2.50 13.82
CA SER A 85 25.06 -3.13 14.97
C SER A 85 26.03 -4.18 15.52
N GLU A 86 27.20 -3.71 15.99
CA GLU A 86 27.99 -4.46 16.96
C GLU A 86 27.49 -4.06 18.36
N ASP A 87 27.52 -5.02 19.29
CA ASP A 87 27.00 -4.93 20.66
C ASP A 87 25.48 -5.07 20.87
N ALA A 88 24.91 -6.14 20.33
CA ALA A 88 23.95 -6.93 21.09
C ALA A 88 24.53 -8.31 21.38
N LYS A 89 25.60 -8.35 22.18
CA LYS A 89 25.93 -9.57 22.94
C LYS A 89 24.71 -9.86 23.81
N ALA A 90 23.98 -10.92 23.47
CA ALA A 90 23.00 -11.55 24.33
C ALA A 90 23.73 -12.02 25.60
N THR A 91 23.85 -11.12 26.56
CA THR A 91 24.12 -11.48 27.94
C THR A 91 22.88 -12.21 28.39
N HIS A 92 23.01 -13.52 28.60
CA HIS A 92 22.02 -14.32 29.31
C HIS A 92 21.87 -13.70 30.70
N PHE A 93 20.90 -12.81 30.86
CA PHE A 93 20.60 -12.17 32.14
C PHE A 93 19.81 -13.16 32.98
N ASP A 94 20.48 -13.88 33.88
CA ASP A 94 19.83 -14.75 34.84
C ASP A 94 19.25 -13.89 35.99
N PRO A 95 17.92 -13.78 36.14
CA PRO A 95 17.29 -12.88 37.11
C PRO A 95 17.64 -13.19 38.57
N LYS A 96 18.24 -14.36 38.86
CA LYS A 96 18.68 -14.74 40.21
C LYS A 96 19.95 -14.02 40.67
N GLU A 97 20.83 -13.59 39.76
CA GLU A 97 22.06 -12.87 40.11
C GLU A 97 21.78 -11.40 40.48
N ALA A 98 20.75 -10.79 39.89
CA ALA A 98 20.39 -9.39 40.17
C ALA A 98 19.95 -9.15 41.64
N VAL A 99 19.30 -10.14 42.27
CA VAL A 99 18.81 -10.03 43.65
C VAL A 99 19.96 -10.08 44.67
N LYS A 100 21.01 -10.87 44.43
CA LYS A 100 22.18 -10.94 45.32
C LYS A 100 22.93 -9.60 45.37
N HIS A 101 23.04 -8.92 44.23
CA HIS A 101 23.81 -7.68 44.14
C HIS A 101 23.15 -6.52 44.91
N GLN A 102 21.82 -6.53 45.02
CA GLN A 102 21.06 -5.50 45.74
C GLN A 102 21.06 -5.71 47.27
N ILE A 103 21.12 -6.96 47.73
CA ILE A 103 21.19 -7.28 49.17
C ILE A 103 22.58 -6.95 49.74
N SER A 104 23.66 -7.24 49.01
CA SER A 104 25.03 -6.96 49.46
C SER A 104 25.28 -5.45 49.69
N GLN A 105 24.71 -4.58 48.85
CA GLN A 105 24.85 -3.12 49.01
C GLN A 105 24.07 -2.53 50.19
N ARG A 106 23.04 -3.21 50.71
CA ARG A 106 22.31 -2.74 51.90
C ARG A 106 23.07 -2.99 53.20
N HIS A 107 23.91 -4.03 53.26
CA HIS A 107 24.64 -4.36 54.49
C HIS A 107 25.93 -3.56 54.68
N SER A 108 26.54 -3.01 53.61
CA SER A 108 27.76 -2.21 53.72
C SER A 108 27.53 -0.80 54.32
N ASN A 109 26.34 -0.23 54.13
CA ASN A 109 26.04 1.14 54.59
C ASN A 109 25.68 1.24 56.08
N HIS A 110 25.47 0.13 56.78
CA HIS A 110 25.08 0.17 58.20
C HIS A 110 26.27 0.21 59.18
N HIS A 111 27.50 -0.06 58.72
CA HIS A 111 28.69 -0.05 59.60
C HIS A 111 29.46 1.28 59.62
N ARG A 112 29.07 2.28 58.84
CA ARG A 112 29.78 3.56 58.73
C ARG A 112 29.12 4.71 59.49
N SER A 113 28.42 4.41 60.59
CA SER A 113 27.78 5.41 61.45
C SER A 113 28.02 5.11 62.93
N LYS A 114 29.30 4.95 63.31
CA LYS A 114 29.78 5.06 64.70
C LYS A 114 31.23 5.54 64.70
N ARG A 115 31.42 6.83 64.40
CA ARG A 115 32.54 7.64 64.89
C ARG A 115 32.03 9.06 65.06
#